data_AF-A0A1M7ZU54-F1
#
_entry.id   AF-A0A1M7ZU54-F1
#
_cell.length_a   1.000
_cell.length_b   1.000
_cell.length_c   1.000
_cell.angle_alpha   90.00
_cell.angle_beta   90.00
_cell.angle_gamma   90.00
#
_symmetry.space_group_name_H-M   'P 1'
#
loop_
_entity.id
_entity.type
_entity.pdbx_description
1 polymer ?
#
loop_
_entity_poly.entity_id
_entity_poly.type
_entity_poly.pdbx_seq_one_letter_code
_entity_poly.pdbx_strand_id
1 'polypeptide(L)'
;MQIEKHISDLLYRYQCVTVPGFGAFLTETVSAHVTGNTNSFFPPKKVVSFNANVKNNDGLLANHVALQEKMSYELAVIKIGDIVNEWTYLLQNRNRIVLKNIGEISVNSEMNWVFEPANTVNYLTDSFGLSSFVSPEITREVLKQEVEALEEKAPIIFTPERKRDYSYLKYAAAFAVMLGVGAYAYLDFQNKLVASKTLAVRKNVQEKVQQQIQQATFLISVPEQTVVLNMTTTTEEETPYHLVASAYRSEANAQKAIAELKVAGFENAKMLPMNASKLYPVVYASFKTLSEAQVERKNIQKTHNTEAWLLIE
;
A
#
# COMPACT_ATOMS: atom_id res chain seq x y z
N MET A 1 1.63 -36.87 35.07
CA MET A 1 1.92 -35.80 34.09
C MET A 1 0.61 -35.11 33.79
N GLN A 2 0.53 -33.78 33.87
CA GLN A 2 -0.70 -33.04 33.58
C GLN A 2 -0.76 -32.70 32.09
N ILE A 3 -1.29 -33.61 31.28
CA ILE A 3 -1.36 -33.45 29.82
C ILE A 3 -2.25 -32.26 29.43
N GLU A 4 -3.28 -31.95 30.23
CA GLU A 4 -4.19 -30.83 30.01
C GLU A 4 -3.46 -29.48 30.03
N LYS A 5 -2.41 -29.35 30.86
CA LYS A 5 -1.59 -28.13 30.89
C LYS A 5 -0.80 -27.95 29.59
N HIS A 6 -0.18 -29.02 29.11
CA HIS A 6 0.60 -29.01 27.86
C HIS A 6 -0.29 -28.72 26.64
N ILE A 7 -1.49 -29.29 26.61
CA ILE A 7 -2.48 -28.99 25.55
C ILE A 7 -2.88 -27.51 25.64
N SER A 8 -3.23 -27.02 26.83
CA SER A 8 -3.60 -25.62 27.04
C SER A 8 -2.51 -24.65 26.59
N ASP A 9 -1.24 -24.94 26.89
CA ASP A 9 -0.11 -24.10 26.47
C ASP A 9 0.04 -24.07 24.95
N LEU A 10 -0.15 -25.21 24.27
CA LEU A 10 -0.10 -25.29 22.81
C LEU A 10 -1.27 -24.57 22.13
N LEU A 11 -2.45 -24.54 22.73
CA LEU A 11 -3.64 -23.87 22.16
C LEU A 11 -3.47 -22.35 22.04
N TYR A 12 -2.55 -21.72 22.78
CA TYR A 12 -2.21 -20.30 22.55
C TYR A 12 -1.49 -20.08 21.22
N ARG A 13 -0.63 -21.03 20.81
CA ARG A 13 0.24 -20.86 19.64
C ARG A 13 -0.27 -21.54 18.38
N TYR A 14 -0.95 -22.67 18.52
CA TYR A 14 -1.40 -23.51 17.41
C TYR A 14 -2.92 -23.51 17.30
N GLN A 15 -3.41 -23.80 16.09
CA GLN A 15 -4.85 -23.92 15.82
C GLN A 15 -5.38 -25.35 15.98
N CYS A 16 -4.48 -26.33 15.87
CA CYS A 16 -4.78 -27.74 15.99
C CYS A 16 -3.73 -28.36 16.93
N VAL A 17 -4.19 -29.07 17.95
CA VAL A 17 -3.33 -29.84 18.86
C VAL A 17 -3.85 -31.27 18.87
N THR A 18 -3.09 -32.17 18.24
CA THR A 18 -3.46 -33.59 18.17
C THR A 18 -2.99 -34.34 19.40
N VAL A 19 -3.88 -35.15 19.96
CA VAL A 19 -3.60 -36.11 21.04
C VAL A 19 -3.58 -37.51 20.40
N PRO A 20 -2.39 -38.12 20.22
CA PRO A 20 -2.26 -39.41 19.54
C PRO A 20 -3.19 -40.48 20.12
N GLY A 21 -3.97 -41.13 19.24
CA GLY A 21 -4.93 -42.17 19.64
C GLY A 21 -6.25 -41.69 20.25
N PHE A 22 -6.38 -40.40 20.59
CA PHE A 22 -7.58 -39.85 21.22
C PHE A 22 -8.40 -38.96 20.28
N GLY A 23 -7.77 -37.97 19.65
CA GLY A 23 -8.45 -36.97 18.83
C GLY A 23 -7.62 -35.69 18.70
N ALA A 24 -8.19 -34.64 18.11
CA ALA A 24 -7.56 -33.33 18.02
C ALA A 24 -8.43 -32.22 18.61
N PHE A 25 -7.79 -31.32 19.35
CA PHE A 25 -8.38 -30.05 19.77
C PHE A 25 -8.14 -29.01 18.67
N LEU A 26 -9.24 -28.49 18.16
CA LEU A 26 -9.26 -27.49 17.10
C LEU A 26 -9.69 -26.17 17.72
N THR A 27 -9.19 -25.08 17.16
CA THR A 27 -9.60 -23.75 17.61
C THR A 27 -10.01 -22.88 16.44
N GLU A 28 -11.08 -22.14 16.63
CA GLU A 28 -11.56 -21.16 15.66
C GLU A 28 -11.64 -19.78 16.31
N THR A 29 -11.15 -18.77 15.59
CA THR A 29 -11.23 -17.39 16.05
C THR A 29 -12.59 -16.81 15.66
N VAL A 30 -13.35 -16.41 16.66
CA VAL A 30 -14.64 -15.73 16.51
C VAL A 30 -14.43 -14.24 16.75
N SER A 31 -14.89 -13.42 15.80
CA SER A 31 -14.81 -11.96 15.89
C SER A 31 -15.59 -11.40 17.08
N ALA A 32 -15.23 -10.17 17.48
CA ALA A 32 -16.02 -9.41 18.45
C ALA A 32 -17.47 -9.27 17.96
N HIS A 33 -18.41 -9.42 18.88
CA HIS A 33 -19.83 -9.34 18.57
C HIS A 33 -20.59 -8.61 19.67
N VAL A 34 -21.73 -8.05 19.28
CA VAL A 34 -22.66 -7.38 20.19
C VAL A 34 -23.94 -8.18 20.24
N THR A 35 -24.41 -8.49 21.44
CA THR A 35 -25.71 -9.13 21.63
C THR A 35 -26.78 -8.06 21.76
N GLY A 36 -27.69 -8.00 20.76
CA GLY A 36 -28.64 -6.90 20.58
C GLY A 36 -29.67 -6.70 21.70
N ASN A 37 -30.01 -7.74 22.46
CA ASN A 37 -30.99 -7.64 23.55
C ASN A 37 -30.42 -7.03 24.84
N THR A 38 -29.10 -7.10 25.02
CA THR A 38 -28.44 -6.77 26.29
C THR A 38 -27.34 -5.72 26.13
N ASN A 39 -27.21 -5.13 24.93
CA ASN A 39 -26.13 -4.21 24.52
C ASN A 39 -24.75 -4.64 25.04
N SER A 40 -24.54 -5.97 25.07
CA SER A 40 -23.35 -6.59 25.63
C SER A 40 -22.33 -6.78 24.52
N PHE A 41 -21.15 -6.22 24.71
CA PHE A 41 -20.02 -6.30 23.80
C PHE A 41 -19.12 -7.42 24.27
N PHE A 42 -18.84 -8.36 23.37
CA PHE A 42 -17.92 -9.46 23.61
C PHE A 42 -16.66 -9.25 22.78
N PRO A 43 -15.47 -9.38 23.38
CA PRO A 43 -14.22 -9.29 22.64
C PRO A 43 -14.06 -10.47 21.67
N PRO A 44 -13.13 -10.37 20.70
CA PRO A 44 -12.78 -11.51 19.87
C PRO A 44 -12.29 -12.65 20.77
N LYS A 45 -12.65 -13.88 20.44
CA LYS A 45 -12.27 -15.06 21.24
C LYS A 45 -11.89 -16.24 20.37
N LYS A 46 -11.06 -17.11 20.91
CA LYS A 46 -10.66 -18.36 20.29
C LYS A 46 -11.44 -19.50 20.94
N VAL A 47 -12.42 -20.03 20.21
CA VAL A 47 -13.31 -21.12 20.68
C VAL A 47 -12.63 -22.45 20.39
N VAL A 48 -12.64 -23.36 21.37
CA VAL A 48 -12.08 -24.71 21.24
C VAL A 48 -13.20 -25.68 20.83
N SER A 49 -12.90 -26.58 19.91
CA SER A 49 -13.71 -27.73 19.53
C SER A 49 -12.86 -29.00 19.53
N PHE A 50 -13.51 -30.16 19.51
CA PHE A 50 -12.82 -31.44 19.57
C PHE A 50 -13.29 -32.37 18.45
N ASN A 51 -12.34 -33.04 17.81
CA ASN A 51 -12.59 -34.02 16.76
C ASN A 51 -11.95 -35.37 17.11
N ALA A 52 -12.78 -36.36 17.43
CA ALA A 52 -12.35 -37.72 17.80
C ALA A 52 -11.78 -38.54 16.62
N ASN A 53 -12.04 -38.13 15.37
CA ASN A 53 -11.61 -38.88 14.19
C ASN A 53 -10.13 -38.64 13.85
N VAL A 54 -9.53 -37.55 14.35
CA VAL A 54 -8.13 -37.20 14.08
C VAL A 54 -7.22 -37.88 15.10
N LYS A 55 -6.80 -39.11 14.80
CA LYS A 55 -6.00 -39.94 15.72
C LYS A 55 -4.51 -40.04 15.39
N ASN A 56 -4.10 -39.48 14.24
CA ASN A 56 -2.73 -39.54 13.76
C ASN A 56 -1.79 -38.76 14.69
N ASN A 57 -0.58 -39.26 14.89
CA ASN A 57 0.42 -38.55 15.67
C ASN A 57 1.19 -37.56 14.77
N ASP A 58 0.95 -36.25 14.96
CA ASP A 58 1.69 -35.18 14.29
C ASP A 58 3.00 -34.80 15.01
N GLY A 59 3.27 -35.41 16.17
CA GLY A 59 4.44 -35.18 17.00
C GLY A 59 4.41 -33.87 17.78
N LEU A 60 3.41 -33.00 17.63
CA LEU A 60 3.41 -31.66 18.25
C LEU A 60 3.35 -31.76 19.77
N LEU A 61 2.34 -32.46 20.29
CA LEU A 61 2.15 -32.63 21.72
C LEU A 61 3.27 -33.45 22.36
N ALA A 62 3.66 -34.55 21.70
CA ALA A 62 4.71 -35.43 22.19
C ALA A 62 6.08 -34.72 22.29
N ASN A 63 6.44 -33.91 21.28
CA ASN A 63 7.66 -33.09 21.33
C ASN A 63 7.58 -32.02 22.43
N HIS A 64 6.45 -31.35 22.59
CA HIS A 64 6.28 -30.34 23.63
C HIS A 64 6.47 -30.94 25.03
N VAL A 65 5.83 -32.08 25.29
CA VAL A 65 5.96 -32.81 26.56
C VAL A 65 7.40 -33.26 26.80
N ALA A 66 8.06 -33.85 25.80
CA ALA A 66 9.44 -34.31 25.90
C ALA A 66 10.39 -33.17 26.32
N LEU A 67 10.22 -31.97 25.73
CA LEU A 67 11.01 -30.79 26.03
C LEU A 67 10.73 -30.23 27.43
N GLN A 68 9.46 -30.05 27.80
CA GLN A 68 9.07 -29.46 29.08
C GLN A 68 9.39 -30.36 30.28
N GLU A 69 9.17 -31.66 30.14
CA GLU A 69 9.36 -32.65 31.21
C GLU A 69 10.76 -33.29 31.18
N LYS A 70 11.64 -32.88 30.25
CA LYS A 70 13.02 -33.37 30.07
C LYS A 70 13.10 -34.90 29.97
N MET A 71 12.31 -35.48 29.06
CA MET A 71 12.34 -36.92 28.77
C MET A 71 12.52 -37.18 27.28
N SER A 72 12.83 -38.43 26.91
CA SER A 72 12.93 -38.80 25.49
C SER A 72 11.55 -38.72 24.83
N TYR A 73 11.55 -38.52 23.51
CA TYR A 73 10.33 -38.46 22.71
C TYR A 73 9.52 -39.75 22.83
N GLU A 74 10.19 -40.90 22.78
CA GLU A 74 9.56 -42.23 22.88
C GLU A 74 8.87 -42.41 24.23
N LEU A 75 9.52 -41.99 25.31
CA LEU A 75 8.92 -42.02 26.65
C LEU A 75 7.72 -41.08 26.76
N ALA A 76 7.75 -39.92 26.11
CA ALA A 76 6.61 -39.00 26.07
C ALA A 76 5.42 -39.62 25.34
N VAL A 77 5.64 -40.27 24.19
CA VAL A 77 4.58 -40.96 23.43
C VAL A 77 3.96 -42.08 24.25
N ILE A 78 4.76 -42.88 24.96
CA ILE A 78 4.26 -43.95 25.84
C ILE A 78 3.39 -43.37 26.95
N LYS A 79 3.88 -42.34 27.67
CA LYS A 79 3.12 -41.69 28.76
C LYS A 79 1.82 -41.03 28.29
N ILE A 80 1.82 -40.44 27.09
CA ILE A 80 0.60 -39.90 26.49
C ILE A 80 -0.39 -41.04 26.21
N GLY A 81 0.08 -42.15 25.65
CA GLY A 81 -0.72 -43.35 25.40
C GLY A 81 -1.39 -43.90 26.66
N ASP A 82 -0.66 -43.97 27.78
CA ASP A 82 -1.20 -44.44 29.06
C ASP A 82 -2.36 -43.56 29.56
N ILE A 83 -2.23 -42.24 29.47
CA ILE A 83 -3.29 -41.29 29.85
C ILE A 83 -4.50 -41.40 28.91
N VAL A 84 -4.25 -41.54 27.60
CA VAL A 84 -5.32 -41.73 26.61
C VAL A 84 -6.09 -43.02 26.86
N ASN A 85 -5.41 -44.09 27.27
CA ASN A 85 -6.05 -45.36 27.65
C ASN A 85 -6.93 -45.19 28.89
N GLU A 86 -6.46 -44.47 29.91
CA GLU A 86 -7.25 -44.13 31.10
C GLU A 86 -8.51 -43.31 30.73
N TRP A 87 -8.35 -42.28 29.92
CA TRP A 87 -9.46 -41.47 29.41
C TRP A 87 -10.48 -42.29 28.62
N THR A 88 -9.99 -43.15 27.73
CA THR A 88 -10.85 -44.02 26.92
C THR A 88 -11.64 -44.97 27.82
N TYR A 89 -11.01 -45.55 28.84
CA TYR A 89 -11.67 -46.40 29.84
C TYR A 89 -12.76 -45.64 30.61
N LEU A 90 -12.50 -44.39 31.03
CA LEU A 90 -13.49 -43.56 31.71
C LEU A 90 -14.71 -43.28 30.81
N LEU A 91 -14.48 -42.89 29.56
CA LEU A 91 -15.57 -42.62 28.61
C LEU A 91 -16.38 -43.88 28.27
N GLN A 92 -15.73 -45.04 28.15
CA GLN A 92 -16.42 -46.32 27.94
C GLN A 92 -17.37 -46.67 29.09
N ASN A 93 -17.01 -46.31 30.32
CA ASN A 93 -17.85 -46.48 31.50
C ASN A 93 -18.90 -45.36 31.69
N ARG A 94 -19.11 -44.51 30.67
CA ARG A 94 -20.01 -43.33 30.71
C ARG A 94 -19.64 -42.29 31.77
N ASN A 95 -18.38 -42.27 32.21
CA ASN A 95 -17.86 -41.19 33.02
C ASN A 95 -17.48 -40.00 32.12
N ARG A 96 -17.29 -38.84 32.75
CA ARG A 96 -16.87 -37.60 32.09
C ARG A 96 -15.41 -37.27 32.39
N ILE A 97 -14.72 -36.67 31.43
CA ILE A 97 -13.34 -36.21 31.58
C ILE A 97 -13.35 -34.70 31.63
N VAL A 98 -12.84 -34.13 32.71
CA VAL A 98 -12.71 -32.67 32.87
C VAL A 98 -11.26 -32.26 32.61
N LEU A 99 -11.03 -31.51 31.54
CA LEU A 99 -9.73 -30.96 31.17
C LEU A 99 -9.70 -29.48 31.56
N LYS A 100 -8.90 -29.15 32.58
CA LYS A 100 -8.81 -27.78 33.10
C LYS A 100 -8.43 -26.79 31.99
N ASN A 101 -9.16 -25.68 31.92
CA ASN A 101 -9.04 -24.60 30.93
C ASN A 101 -9.40 -24.98 29.47
N ILE A 102 -9.64 -26.25 29.16
CA ILE A 102 -9.94 -26.71 27.79
C ILE A 102 -11.43 -27.00 27.66
N GLY A 103 -11.98 -27.86 28.52
CA GLY A 103 -13.38 -28.28 28.46
C GLY A 103 -13.63 -29.66 29.07
N GLU A 104 -14.82 -30.17 28.86
CA GLU A 104 -15.27 -31.48 29.34
C GLU A 104 -15.65 -32.38 28.16
N ILE A 105 -15.26 -33.65 28.23
CA ILE A 105 -15.68 -34.68 27.27
C ILE A 105 -16.58 -35.67 28.00
N SER A 106 -17.78 -35.86 27.47
CA SER A 106 -18.78 -36.81 27.97
C SER A 106 -19.27 -37.71 26.83
N VAL A 107 -20.06 -38.72 27.18
CA VAL A 107 -20.66 -39.65 26.20
C VAL A 107 -22.17 -39.49 26.23
N ASN A 108 -22.78 -39.31 25.05
CA ASN A 108 -24.23 -39.17 24.93
C ASN A 108 -24.95 -40.53 25.00
N SER A 109 -26.29 -40.53 24.90
CA SER A 109 -27.12 -41.74 24.91
C SER A 109 -26.79 -42.73 23.78
N GLU A 110 -26.23 -42.23 22.66
CA GLU A 110 -25.88 -42.97 21.46
C GLU A 110 -24.42 -43.45 21.43
N MET A 111 -23.69 -43.33 22.55
CA MET A 111 -22.25 -43.67 22.66
C MET A 111 -21.31 -42.76 21.84
N ASN A 112 -21.76 -41.58 21.42
CA ASN A 112 -20.92 -40.58 20.77
C ASN A 112 -20.26 -39.66 21.81
N TRP A 113 -19.00 -39.29 21.56
CA TRP A 113 -18.27 -38.35 22.41
C TRP A 113 -18.74 -36.92 22.13
N VAL A 114 -19.13 -36.22 23.18
CA VAL A 114 -19.58 -34.83 23.14
C VAL A 114 -18.60 -33.98 23.94
N PHE A 115 -18.14 -32.89 23.33
CA PHE A 115 -17.21 -31.96 23.94
C PHE A 115 -17.89 -30.63 24.25
N GLU A 116 -17.73 -30.17 25.49
CA GLU A 116 -18.18 -28.86 25.94
C GLU A 116 -16.95 -28.00 26.29
N PRO A 117 -16.69 -26.90 25.56
CA PRO A 117 -15.51 -26.07 25.81
C PRO A 117 -15.63 -25.29 27.13
N ALA A 118 -14.49 -25.12 27.81
CA ALA A 118 -14.41 -24.27 28.99
C ALA A 118 -14.44 -22.79 28.58
N ASN A 119 -15.39 -22.02 29.10
CA ASN A 119 -15.52 -20.58 28.80
C ASN A 119 -14.66 -19.68 29.71
N THR A 120 -13.68 -20.25 30.43
CA THR A 120 -12.90 -19.55 31.45
C THR A 120 -11.69 -18.81 30.91
N VAL A 121 -11.09 -19.28 29.81
CA VAL A 121 -9.83 -18.76 29.27
C VAL A 121 -10.00 -18.47 27.79
N ASN A 122 -9.54 -17.29 27.36
CA ASN A 122 -9.46 -16.95 25.95
C ASN A 122 -8.05 -17.25 25.43
N TYR A 123 -7.93 -18.23 24.53
CA TYR A 123 -6.66 -18.61 23.92
C TYR A 123 -6.17 -17.62 22.85
N LEU A 124 -6.94 -16.58 22.54
CA LEU A 124 -6.53 -15.52 21.63
C LEU A 124 -5.65 -14.50 22.36
N THR A 125 -4.35 -14.52 22.09
CA THR A 125 -3.38 -13.57 22.67
C THR A 125 -3.69 -12.12 22.34
N ASP A 126 -4.24 -11.86 21.14
CA ASP A 126 -4.56 -10.51 20.67
C ASP A 126 -5.71 -9.85 21.45
N SER A 127 -6.51 -10.66 22.14
CA SER A 127 -7.62 -10.20 22.99
C SER A 127 -7.31 -10.33 24.48
N PHE A 128 -6.04 -10.53 24.82
CA PHE A 128 -5.60 -10.58 26.21
C PHE A 128 -5.92 -9.25 26.93
N GLY A 129 -6.57 -9.35 28.08
CA GLY A 129 -6.98 -8.20 28.88
C GLY A 129 -8.29 -7.54 28.45
N LEU A 130 -8.90 -7.95 27.33
CA LEU A 130 -10.22 -7.46 26.95
C LEU A 130 -11.30 -8.23 27.74
N SER A 131 -12.19 -7.48 28.41
CA SER A 131 -13.37 -8.03 29.09
C SER A 131 -14.64 -7.67 28.33
N SER A 132 -15.67 -8.51 28.45
CA SER A 132 -17.00 -8.13 27.99
C SER A 132 -17.54 -6.97 28.82
N PHE A 133 -18.24 -6.05 28.19
CA PHE A 133 -18.87 -4.91 28.87
C PHE A 133 -20.25 -4.61 28.28
N VAL A 134 -21.08 -3.92 29.05
CA VAL A 134 -22.42 -3.50 28.62
C VAL A 134 -22.40 -2.00 28.38
N SER A 135 -22.84 -1.56 27.21
CA SER A 135 -23.05 -0.13 26.93
C SER A 135 -24.52 0.21 27.07
N PRO A 136 -24.88 1.34 27.72
CA PRO A 136 -26.25 1.83 27.66
C PRO A 136 -26.64 2.16 26.21
N GLU A 137 -27.94 2.12 25.94
CA GLU A 137 -28.51 2.50 24.65
C GLU A 137 -28.28 4.00 24.38
N ILE A 138 -27.92 4.36 23.16
CA ILE A 138 -27.62 5.74 22.79
C ILE A 138 -28.90 6.43 22.30
N THR A 139 -29.58 7.15 23.18
CA THR A 139 -30.84 7.89 22.90
C THR A 139 -30.60 9.21 22.17
N ARG A 140 -30.03 9.17 20.96
CA ARG A 140 -29.72 10.40 20.19
C ARG A 140 -30.96 11.16 19.72
N GLU A 141 -32.06 10.45 19.43
CA GLU A 141 -33.26 11.03 18.84
C GLU A 141 -34.13 11.75 19.86
N VAL A 142 -34.30 11.17 21.05
CA VAL A 142 -35.04 11.79 22.17
C VAL A 142 -34.37 13.09 22.60
N LEU A 143 -33.04 13.11 22.70
CA LEU A 143 -32.29 14.32 23.07
C LEU A 143 -32.41 15.42 22.01
N LYS A 144 -32.49 15.08 20.71
CA LYS A 144 -32.71 16.07 19.66
C LYS A 144 -34.10 16.69 19.73
N GLN A 145 -35.14 15.88 19.94
CA GLN A 145 -36.51 16.37 20.09
C GLN A 145 -36.68 17.24 21.35
N GLU A 146 -36.00 16.87 22.45
CA GLU A 146 -35.97 17.68 23.67
C GLU A 146 -35.24 19.00 23.45
N VAL A 147 -34.11 19.01 22.73
CA VAL A 147 -33.39 20.23 22.35
C VAL A 147 -34.24 21.12 21.44
N GLU A 148 -34.87 20.57 20.40
CA GLU A 148 -35.77 21.32 19.51
C GLU A 148 -36.96 21.93 20.28
N ALA A 149 -37.56 21.17 21.20
CA ALA A 149 -38.66 21.67 22.04
C ALA A 149 -38.23 22.73 23.07
N LEU A 150 -36.98 22.69 23.53
CA LEU A 150 -36.39 23.72 24.39
C LEU A 150 -36.00 24.97 23.60
N GLU A 151 -35.53 24.82 22.36
CA GLU A 151 -35.25 25.91 21.42
C GLU A 151 -36.53 26.66 21.00
N GLU A 152 -37.67 25.96 20.86
CA GLU A 152 -38.97 26.61 20.60
C GLU A 152 -39.48 27.46 21.79
N LYS A 153 -39.17 27.06 23.03
CA LYS A 153 -39.70 27.70 24.24
C LYS A 153 -38.82 28.81 24.81
N ALA A 154 -37.51 28.77 24.55
CA ALA A 154 -36.60 29.84 24.93
C ALA A 154 -36.09 30.51 23.66
N PRO A 155 -36.47 31.77 23.34
CA PRO A 155 -35.82 32.47 22.26
C PRO A 155 -34.35 32.63 22.65
N ILE A 156 -33.49 31.80 22.07
CA ILE A 156 -32.06 32.03 22.09
C ILE A 156 -31.89 33.38 21.42
N ILE A 157 -31.53 34.40 22.19
CA ILE A 157 -31.06 35.66 21.63
C ILE A 157 -29.71 35.33 20.97
N PHE A 158 -29.77 34.75 19.78
CA PHE A 158 -28.66 34.82 18.84
C PHE A 158 -28.46 36.30 18.63
N THR A 159 -27.43 36.89 19.24
CA THR A 159 -26.84 38.10 18.66
C THR A 159 -26.19 37.61 17.38
N PRO A 160 -26.76 37.86 16.18
CA PRO A 160 -26.08 37.48 14.96
C PRO A 160 -24.80 38.29 14.94
N GLU A 161 -23.65 37.62 14.99
CA GLU A 161 -22.40 38.26 14.67
C GLU A 161 -22.56 38.80 13.25
N ARG A 162 -22.64 40.13 13.13
CA ARG A 162 -22.94 40.85 11.89
C ARG A 162 -21.80 40.60 10.91
N LYS A 163 -21.89 39.51 10.15
CA LYS A 163 -20.96 39.23 9.04
C LYS A 163 -21.06 40.42 8.08
N ARG A 164 -19.95 41.14 7.92
CA ARG A 164 -19.85 42.27 7.01
C ARG A 164 -20.09 41.74 5.59
N ASP A 165 -21.17 42.19 4.98
CA ASP A 165 -21.53 41.82 3.63
C ASP A 165 -20.68 42.62 2.65
N TYR A 166 -19.62 42.02 2.12
CA TYR A 166 -18.70 42.65 1.17
C TYR A 166 -19.19 42.54 -0.28
N SER A 167 -20.48 42.79 -0.50
CA SER A 167 -21.10 42.70 -1.83
C SER A 167 -20.44 43.63 -2.87
N TYR A 168 -19.76 44.71 -2.46
CA TYR A 168 -18.97 45.58 -3.35
C TYR A 168 -17.70 44.92 -3.92
N LEU A 169 -17.13 43.93 -3.23
CA LEU A 169 -15.93 43.22 -3.72
C LEU A 169 -16.22 42.42 -4.99
N LYS A 170 -17.47 41.99 -5.20
CA LYS A 170 -17.91 41.31 -6.44
C LYS A 170 -17.79 42.25 -7.65
N TYR A 171 -18.18 43.52 -7.48
CA TYR A 171 -18.04 44.54 -8.52
C TYR A 171 -16.58 44.97 -8.73
N ALA A 172 -15.80 45.06 -7.65
CA ALA A 172 -14.36 45.34 -7.75
C ALA A 172 -13.61 44.25 -8.54
N ALA A 173 -13.95 42.98 -8.33
CA ALA A 173 -13.39 41.87 -9.09
C ALA A 173 -13.77 41.95 -10.58
N ALA A 174 -15.03 42.24 -10.90
CA ALA A 174 -15.48 42.40 -12.28
C ALA A 174 -14.75 43.55 -13.00
N PHE A 175 -14.56 44.68 -12.31
CA PHE A 175 -13.81 45.83 -12.84
C PHE A 175 -12.34 45.51 -13.05
N ALA A 176 -11.70 44.81 -12.11
CA ALA A 176 -10.30 44.38 -12.26
C ALA A 176 -10.09 43.46 -13.46
N VAL A 177 -11.02 42.51 -13.70
CA VAL A 177 -10.99 41.65 -14.88
C VAL A 177 -11.14 42.46 -16.16
N MET A 178 -12.10 43.40 -16.21
CA MET A 178 -12.30 44.24 -17.39
C MET A 178 -11.07 45.09 -17.70
N LEU A 179 -10.43 45.69 -16.68
CA LEU A 179 -9.17 46.42 -16.84
C LEU A 179 -8.03 45.53 -17.34
N GLY A 180 -7.91 44.31 -16.81
CA GLY A 180 -6.89 43.35 -17.24
C GLY A 180 -7.04 42.97 -18.71
N VAL A 181 -8.26 42.66 -19.15
CA VAL A 181 -8.57 42.34 -20.55
C VAL A 181 -8.33 43.55 -21.46
N GLY A 182 -8.77 44.74 -21.05
CA GLY A 182 -8.56 45.98 -21.81
C GLY A 182 -7.08 46.33 -21.98
N ALA A 183 -6.28 46.20 -20.91
CA ALA A 183 -4.84 46.42 -20.97
C ALA A 183 -4.13 45.42 -21.89
N TYR A 184 -4.51 44.14 -21.81
CA TYR A 184 -3.95 43.11 -22.69
C TYR A 184 -4.27 43.37 -24.17
N ALA A 185 -5.53 43.68 -24.49
CA ALA A 185 -5.95 44.00 -25.86
C ALA A 185 -5.23 45.23 -26.42
N TYR A 186 -5.00 46.25 -25.58
CA TYR A 186 -4.25 47.45 -25.96
C TYR A 186 -2.79 47.11 -26.29
N LEU A 187 -2.11 46.33 -25.44
CA LEU A 187 -0.73 45.90 -25.69
C LEU A 187 -0.60 45.06 -26.96
N ASP A 188 -1.54 44.13 -27.19
CA ASP A 188 -1.56 43.32 -28.42
C ASP A 188 -1.76 44.18 -29.69
N PHE A 189 -2.66 45.17 -29.64
CA PHE A 189 -2.88 46.08 -30.75
C PHE A 189 -1.62 46.91 -31.08
N GLN A 190 -0.92 47.44 -30.07
CA GLN A 190 0.33 48.17 -30.27
C GLN A 190 1.42 47.26 -30.86
N ASN A 191 1.55 46.03 -30.38
CA ASN A 191 2.52 45.06 -30.91
C ASN A 191 2.23 44.75 -32.39
N LYS A 192 0.96 44.56 -32.78
CA LYS A 192 0.57 44.35 -34.18
C LYS A 192 0.85 45.56 -35.07
N LEU A 193 0.62 46.78 -34.58
CA LEU A 193 0.96 48.01 -35.30
C LEU A 193 2.46 48.18 -35.50
N VAL A 194 3.28 47.85 -34.51
CA VAL A 194 4.74 47.88 -34.65
C VAL A 194 5.19 46.82 -35.65
N ALA A 195 4.66 45.59 -35.55
CA ALA A 195 4.98 44.50 -36.46
C ALA A 195 4.71 44.89 -37.93
N SER A 196 3.54 45.48 -38.25
CA SER A 196 3.23 45.88 -39.63
C SER A 196 4.17 46.96 -40.18
N LYS A 197 4.56 47.94 -39.36
CA LYS A 197 5.56 48.95 -39.74
C LYS A 197 6.94 48.33 -39.96
N THR A 198 7.37 47.40 -39.10
CA THR A 198 8.66 46.72 -39.27
C THR A 198 8.71 45.83 -40.51
N LEU A 199 7.59 45.22 -40.92
CA LEU A 199 7.52 44.43 -42.15
C LEU A 199 7.78 45.29 -43.40
N ALA A 200 7.19 46.49 -43.47
CA ALA A 200 7.43 47.42 -44.58
C ALA A 200 8.90 47.89 -44.63
N VAL A 201 9.48 48.21 -43.47
CA VAL A 201 10.90 48.60 -43.38
C VAL A 201 11.81 47.44 -43.78
N ARG A 202 11.55 46.21 -43.30
CA ARG A 202 12.30 45.01 -43.70
C ARG A 202 12.25 44.79 -45.21
N LYS A 203 11.06 44.94 -45.82
CA LYS A 203 10.92 44.82 -47.28
C LYS A 203 11.76 45.85 -48.02
N ASN A 204 11.72 47.13 -47.61
CA ASN A 204 12.53 48.18 -48.22
C ASN A 204 14.04 47.94 -48.05
N VAL A 205 14.48 47.49 -46.86
CA VAL A 205 15.89 47.13 -46.61
C VAL A 205 16.28 45.94 -47.48
N GLN A 206 15.43 44.93 -47.62
CA GLN A 206 15.69 43.76 -48.43
C GLN A 206 15.76 44.10 -49.93
N GLU A 207 14.88 44.95 -50.44
CA GLU A 207 14.99 45.48 -51.81
C GLU A 207 16.32 46.22 -52.02
N LYS A 208 16.74 47.04 -51.05
CA LYS A 208 18.02 47.77 -51.14
C LYS A 208 19.24 46.85 -51.06
N VAL A 209 19.23 45.85 -50.17
CA VAL A 209 20.28 44.81 -50.09
C VAL A 209 20.31 44.01 -51.39
N GLN A 210 19.15 43.64 -51.95
CA GLN A 210 19.08 42.91 -53.21
C GLN A 210 19.58 43.73 -54.39
N GLN A 211 19.30 45.04 -54.43
CA GLN A 211 19.91 45.96 -55.39
C GLN A 211 21.43 46.05 -55.21
N GLN A 212 21.93 46.14 -53.97
CA GLN A 212 23.37 46.11 -53.72
C GLN A 212 24.01 44.77 -54.10
N ILE A 213 23.36 43.64 -53.84
CA ILE A 213 23.81 42.33 -54.30
C ILE A 213 23.83 42.31 -55.83
N GLN A 214 22.79 42.76 -56.54
CA GLN A 214 22.82 42.80 -58.00
C GLN A 214 23.94 43.69 -58.54
N GLN A 215 24.20 44.84 -57.92
CA GLN A 215 25.31 45.73 -58.30
C GLN A 215 26.68 45.12 -57.96
N ALA A 216 26.81 44.38 -56.84
CA ALA A 216 28.06 43.74 -56.42
C ALA A 216 28.32 42.40 -57.12
N THR A 217 27.28 41.66 -57.50
CA THR A 217 27.35 40.41 -58.28
C THR A 217 27.68 40.67 -59.75
N PHE A 218 27.64 41.92 -60.23
CA PHE A 218 28.13 42.30 -61.55
C PHE A 218 29.67 42.35 -61.66
N LEU A 219 30.39 42.11 -60.55
CA LEU A 219 31.86 42.04 -60.54
C LEU A 219 32.33 40.83 -59.73
N ILE A 220 32.07 39.60 -60.18
CA ILE A 220 32.92 38.40 -59.97
C ILE A 220 32.36 37.27 -60.84
N SER A 221 33.11 36.96 -61.89
CA SER A 221 32.98 35.73 -62.67
C SER A 221 33.86 34.65 -62.03
N VAL A 222 33.28 33.64 -61.37
CA VAL A 222 33.97 32.36 -61.17
C VAL A 222 32.95 31.20 -61.20
N PRO A 223 33.21 30.16 -62.01
CA PRO A 223 32.32 29.01 -62.21
C PRO A 223 32.47 27.93 -61.13
N GLU A 224 31.49 27.03 -61.19
CA GLU A 224 31.26 25.82 -60.39
C GLU A 224 32.50 25.04 -59.94
N GLN A 225 32.45 24.52 -58.71
CA GLN A 225 33.01 23.22 -58.38
C GLN A 225 32.30 22.59 -57.18
N THR A 226 31.91 21.33 -57.39
CA THR A 226 31.39 20.36 -56.44
C THR A 226 32.46 19.96 -55.42
N VAL A 227 32.09 19.91 -54.14
CA VAL A 227 32.81 19.12 -53.14
C VAL A 227 31.78 18.39 -52.27
N VAL A 228 31.70 17.09 -52.50
CA VAL A 228 31.14 16.07 -51.60
C VAL A 228 31.92 16.06 -50.30
N LEU A 229 31.21 16.13 -49.16
CA LEU A 229 31.81 15.88 -47.86
C LEU A 229 30.97 14.83 -47.11
N ASN A 230 31.49 13.60 -47.16
CA ASN A 230 31.13 12.53 -46.24
C ASN A 230 31.43 13.01 -44.82
N MET A 231 30.40 13.16 -43.99
CA MET A 231 30.56 13.13 -42.55
C MET A 231 29.83 11.91 -42.02
N THR A 232 30.65 10.99 -41.52
CA THR A 232 30.34 9.93 -40.57
C THR A 232 29.41 10.44 -39.47
N THR A 233 28.11 10.31 -39.68
CA THR A 233 27.16 10.19 -38.58
C THR A 233 27.38 8.83 -37.95
N THR A 234 28.04 8.82 -36.80
CA THR A 234 27.90 7.75 -35.82
C THR A 234 26.40 7.55 -35.61
N THR A 235 25.88 6.46 -36.15
CA THR A 235 24.52 6.00 -35.93
C THR A 235 24.40 5.71 -34.45
N GLU A 236 23.94 6.69 -33.66
CA GLU A 236 23.36 6.40 -32.36
C GLU A 236 22.11 5.58 -32.65
N GLU A 237 22.20 4.28 -32.39
CA GLU A 237 21.09 3.38 -32.59
C GLU A 237 19.92 3.86 -31.71
N GLU A 238 18.79 4.19 -32.33
CA GLU A 238 17.57 4.61 -31.63
C GLU A 238 17.19 3.53 -30.61
N THR A 239 17.29 3.88 -29.33
CA THR A 239 16.98 2.98 -28.21
C THR A 239 15.78 3.56 -27.45
N PRO A 240 14.55 3.45 -27.96
CA PRO A 240 13.39 4.19 -27.46
C PRO A 240 12.93 3.76 -26.06
N TYR A 241 13.49 2.69 -25.50
CA TYR A 241 13.14 2.20 -24.17
C TYR A 241 14.26 2.50 -23.17
N HIS A 242 13.94 3.24 -22.12
CA HIS A 242 14.89 3.75 -21.15
C HIS A 242 14.50 3.31 -19.73
N LEU A 243 15.38 2.60 -19.03
CA LEU A 243 15.13 2.13 -17.67
C LEU A 243 15.60 3.17 -16.64
N VAL A 244 14.68 3.91 -16.03
CA VAL A 244 14.99 5.08 -15.20
C VAL A 244 15.34 4.68 -13.77
N ALA A 245 16.46 5.20 -13.28
CA ALA A 245 16.92 5.03 -11.90
C ALA A 245 16.46 6.17 -11.00
N SER A 246 16.66 7.41 -11.43
CA SER A 246 16.33 8.62 -10.68
C SER A 246 16.33 9.85 -11.60
N ALA A 247 15.77 10.98 -11.15
CA ALA A 247 15.78 12.23 -11.90
C ALA A 247 16.18 13.40 -11.01
N TYR A 248 17.13 14.21 -11.47
CA TYR A 248 17.74 15.29 -10.67
C TYR A 248 17.53 16.66 -11.31
N ARG A 249 17.35 17.69 -10.50
CA ARG A 249 17.24 19.07 -10.99
C ARG A 249 18.59 19.71 -11.37
N SER A 250 19.68 19.17 -10.84
CA SER A 250 21.04 19.66 -11.07
C SER A 250 21.85 18.64 -11.86
N GLU A 251 22.50 19.09 -12.93
CA GLU A 251 23.38 18.27 -13.77
C GLU A 251 24.55 17.67 -12.98
N ALA A 252 25.16 18.44 -12.07
CA ALA A 252 26.25 17.96 -11.22
C ALA A 252 25.83 16.81 -10.30
N ASN A 253 24.59 16.82 -9.79
CA ASN A 253 24.06 15.73 -8.97
C ASN A 253 23.72 14.50 -9.82
N ALA A 254 23.22 14.70 -11.05
CA ALA A 254 22.99 13.61 -11.99
C ALA A 254 24.30 12.91 -12.37
N GLN A 255 25.39 13.66 -12.59
CA GLN A 255 26.72 13.11 -12.86
C GLN A 255 27.27 12.29 -11.69
N LYS A 256 27.08 12.75 -10.44
CA LYS A 256 27.44 11.97 -9.24
C LYS A 256 26.67 10.66 -9.17
N ALA A 257 25.36 10.68 -9.38
CA ALA A 257 24.52 9.49 -9.37
C ALA A 257 24.94 8.48 -10.45
N ILE A 258 25.37 8.94 -11.64
CA ILE A 258 25.92 8.05 -12.68
C ILE A 258 27.22 7.39 -12.23
N ALA A 259 28.11 8.13 -11.57
CA ALA A 259 29.35 7.58 -11.04
C ALA A 259 29.08 6.49 -9.98
N GLU A 260 28.12 6.75 -9.08
CA GLU A 260 27.67 5.78 -8.07
C GLU A 260 27.08 4.52 -8.72
N LEU A 261 26.25 4.67 -9.75
CA LEU A 261 25.66 3.54 -10.49
C LEU A 261 26.72 2.70 -11.22
N LYS A 262 27.75 3.35 -11.79
CA LYS A 262 28.87 2.64 -12.43
C LYS A 262 29.69 1.85 -11.40
N VAL A 263 29.93 2.42 -10.22
CA VAL A 263 30.58 1.70 -9.10
C VAL A 263 29.73 0.51 -8.63
N ALA A 264 28.40 0.64 -8.66
CA ALA A 264 27.47 -0.44 -8.33
C ALA A 264 27.36 -1.53 -9.42
N GLY A 265 28.10 -1.43 -10.53
CA GLY A 265 28.15 -2.43 -11.59
C GLY A 265 27.25 -2.14 -12.80
N PHE A 266 26.59 -0.98 -12.86
CA PHE A 266 25.77 -0.56 -14.01
C PHE A 266 26.60 0.27 -14.99
N GLU A 267 27.39 -0.40 -15.84
CA GLU A 267 28.32 0.26 -16.77
C GLU A 267 27.61 1.13 -17.82
N ASN A 268 26.39 0.74 -18.21
CA ASN A 268 25.57 1.41 -19.22
C ASN A 268 24.76 2.60 -18.66
N ALA A 269 25.00 3.01 -17.41
CA ALA A 269 24.30 4.13 -16.82
C ALA A 269 24.65 5.45 -17.52
N LYS A 270 23.62 6.20 -17.94
CA LYS A 270 23.77 7.49 -18.65
C LYS A 270 22.72 8.52 -18.22
N MET A 271 23.00 9.78 -18.53
CA MET A 271 22.07 10.90 -18.36
C MET A 271 21.29 11.12 -19.66
N LEU A 272 19.97 11.33 -19.56
CA LEU A 272 19.14 11.78 -20.67
C LEU A 272 19.05 13.32 -20.69
N PRO A 273 18.69 13.93 -21.84
CA PRO A 273 18.46 15.37 -21.92
C PRO A 273 17.35 15.82 -20.94
N MET A 274 17.35 17.11 -20.62
CA MET A 274 16.39 17.68 -19.67
C MET A 274 14.96 17.47 -20.18
N ASN A 275 14.13 16.82 -19.36
CA ASN A 275 12.74 16.54 -19.70
C ASN A 275 11.85 17.79 -19.59
N ALA A 276 10.59 17.69 -20.06
CA ALA A 276 9.62 18.79 -19.98
C ALA A 276 9.38 19.33 -18.56
N SER A 277 9.69 18.52 -17.53
CA SER A 277 9.60 18.89 -16.11
C SER A 277 10.86 19.57 -15.56
N LYS A 278 11.82 19.92 -16.42
CA LYS A 278 13.12 20.56 -16.06
C LYS A 278 13.99 19.71 -15.12
N LEU A 279 13.98 18.40 -15.30
CA LEU A 279 14.83 17.44 -14.58
C LEU A 279 15.71 16.68 -15.58
N TYR A 280 16.89 16.27 -15.12
CA TYR A 280 17.84 15.39 -15.80
C TYR A 280 17.59 13.95 -15.36
N PRO A 281 16.98 13.10 -16.21
CA PRO A 281 16.78 11.69 -15.89
C PRO A 281 18.11 10.93 -15.97
N VAL A 282 18.35 10.05 -15.00
CA VAL A 282 19.47 9.11 -14.96
C VAL A 282 18.91 7.71 -15.16
N VAL A 283 19.43 6.99 -16.14
CA VAL A 283 18.96 5.66 -16.53
C VAL A 283 20.01 4.60 -16.23
N TYR A 284 19.58 3.38 -15.89
CA TYR A 284 20.45 2.21 -15.73
C TYR A 284 20.98 1.73 -17.09
N ALA A 285 20.10 1.68 -18.10
CA ALA A 285 20.42 1.29 -19.47
C ALA A 285 19.29 1.72 -20.43
N SER A 286 19.61 1.75 -21.73
CA SER A 286 18.66 1.97 -22.82
C SER A 286 18.63 0.74 -23.73
N PHE A 287 17.45 0.37 -24.22
CA PHE A 287 17.21 -0.85 -24.99
C PHE A 287 16.47 -0.52 -26.30
N LYS A 288 16.68 -1.36 -27.31
CA LYS A 288 15.99 -1.27 -28.61
C LYS A 288 14.60 -1.88 -28.55
N THR A 289 14.43 -2.93 -27.76
CA THR A 289 13.26 -3.79 -27.73
C THR A 289 12.60 -3.76 -26.36
N LEU A 290 11.28 -3.54 -26.34
CA LEU A 290 10.48 -3.48 -25.11
C LEU A 290 10.63 -4.75 -24.26
N SER A 291 10.73 -5.91 -24.90
CA SER A 291 10.86 -7.22 -24.23
C SER A 291 12.11 -7.28 -23.35
N GLU A 292 13.26 -6.85 -23.89
CA GLU A 292 14.54 -6.82 -23.16
C GLU A 292 14.47 -5.85 -21.97
N ALA A 293 13.92 -4.66 -22.20
CA ALA A 293 13.77 -3.63 -21.17
C ALA A 293 12.84 -4.08 -20.01
N GLN A 294 11.79 -4.85 -20.31
CA GLN A 294 10.89 -5.39 -19.29
C GLN A 294 11.51 -6.50 -18.45
N VAL A 295 12.32 -7.36 -19.07
CA VAL A 295 13.07 -8.41 -18.35
C VAL A 295 14.04 -7.75 -17.38
N GLU A 296 14.81 -6.77 -17.84
CA GLU A 296 15.80 -6.10 -17.00
C GLU A 296 15.16 -5.26 -15.89
N ARG A 297 14.04 -4.58 -16.17
CA ARG A 297 13.26 -3.88 -15.14
C ARG A 297 12.86 -4.81 -14.00
N LYS A 298 12.35 -6.01 -14.31
CA LYS A 298 11.96 -6.99 -13.29
C LYS A 298 13.14 -7.50 -12.48
N ASN A 299 14.32 -7.59 -13.10
CA ASN A 299 15.55 -7.97 -12.40
C ASN A 299 15.95 -6.88 -11.39
N ILE A 300 16.05 -5.62 -11.84
CA ILE A 300 16.41 -4.48 -10.99
C ILE A 300 15.40 -4.24 -9.87
N GLN A 301 14.10 -4.43 -10.12
CA GLN A 301 13.05 -4.35 -9.09
C GLN A 301 13.22 -5.35 -7.95
N LYS A 302 13.85 -6.50 -8.23
CA LYS A 302 14.09 -7.54 -7.20
C LYS A 302 15.41 -7.34 -6.47
N THR A 303 16.43 -6.83 -7.15
CA THR A 303 17.80 -6.82 -6.63
C THR A 303 18.23 -5.48 -6.06
N HIS A 304 17.75 -4.36 -6.60
CA HIS A 304 18.34 -3.05 -6.32
C HIS A 304 17.32 -1.95 -6.03
N ASN A 305 16.27 -1.79 -6.85
CA ASN A 305 15.29 -0.73 -6.67
C ASN A 305 13.89 -1.19 -7.09
N THR A 306 13.03 -1.44 -6.09
CA THR A 306 11.62 -1.85 -6.26
C THR A 306 10.78 -0.87 -7.07
N GLU A 307 11.18 0.41 -7.13
CA GLU A 307 10.46 1.48 -7.84
C GLU A 307 11.01 1.77 -9.25
N ALA A 308 11.95 0.96 -9.75
CA ALA A 308 12.47 1.13 -11.11
C ALA A 308 11.35 1.04 -12.16
N TRP A 309 11.27 2.03 -13.03
CA TRP A 309 10.22 2.16 -14.06
C TRP A 309 10.82 2.50 -15.42
N LEU A 310 10.02 2.35 -16.47
CA LEU A 310 10.48 2.41 -17.86
C LEU A 310 9.89 3.64 -18.53
N LEU A 311 10.78 4.48 -19.07
CA LEU A 311 10.47 5.64 -19.90
C LEU A 311 10.52 5.20 -21.37
N ILE A 312 9.49 5.58 -22.13
CA ILE A 312 9.37 5.27 -23.55
C ILE A 312 9.42 6.61 -24.29
N GLU A 313 10.34 6.73 -25.24
CA GLU A 313 10.44 7.87 -26.18
C GLU A 313 9.75 7.56 -27.51
#